data_AF-A0A3M3EXH0-F1
#
_entry.id   AF-A0A3M3EXH0-F1
#
_cell.length_a   1.000
_cell.length_b   1.000
_cell.length_c   1.000
_cell.angle_alpha   90.00
_cell.angle_beta   90.00
_cell.angle_gamma   90.00
#
_symmetry.space_group_name_H-M   'P 1'
#
loop_
_entity.id
_entity.type
_entity.pdbx_description
1 polymer ?
#
loop_
_entity_poly.entity_id
_entity_poly.type
_entity_poly.pdbx_seq_one_letter_code
_entity_poly.pdbx_strand_id
1 'polypeptide(L)'
;MSQSLIAALQNPALYPHPVEGFQVIETHISWVLLTGPYAYKFKKPVNFGFLDFTDLDARKHFCGEELRLNQRLTQDLYLEVLPITGSAEAPQLNGDGPAIEYALKMRQFPQSQLLSTLQANGELTTAHVDEMAEQIARFHLSTPKVPAENPAGTPDSVMAPVRQNFEQIRPFLSDKADLAQLEALQAWAESSFERLKPLFIQRKAEGFIRECHGDIHLGNATVIDGKVVIFDCIEFNEPFRFTDVYGDTGFLAMDLEDRGLKSLARRFVSQYLELTGDYQGLELLNFYKAYRALVRAKIALFSMPAEADPVQRATTLRQYRNYANLAESYSTIPSPFLAITHGVSAVGKSHVAMRLVEALGAIRLRSDVERKRLFGEQHVPNDPQAGIYSNDASSATYARLHEIAGGILRAGFPVVIDATYLKRDQREAAAKIAEATGTPFLILDCNAPQAVIENRLAQRQADQKDPSDATLAVIAAQQANREALTPEEILCSKPVQTNESGTLDNVVAQIRQRLPGL
;
A
#
# COMPACT_ATOMS: atom_id res chain seq x y z
N MET A 1 28.73 13.55 17.80
CA MET A 1 28.13 14.83 17.38
C MET A 1 27.43 15.51 18.55
N SER A 2 27.67 16.80 18.75
CA SER A 2 27.06 17.63 19.79
C SER A 2 26.06 18.62 19.19
N GLN A 3 25.08 19.08 19.97
CA GLN A 3 24.19 20.20 19.59
C GLN A 3 24.98 21.45 19.18
N SER A 4 26.21 21.62 19.69
CA SER A 4 27.11 22.71 19.29
C SER A 4 27.51 22.65 17.82
N LEU A 5 27.72 21.45 17.24
CA LEU A 5 28.04 21.33 15.81
C LEU A 5 26.88 21.81 14.94
N ILE A 6 25.65 21.37 15.25
CA ILE A 6 24.45 21.78 14.51
C ILE A 6 24.21 23.29 14.66
N ALA A 7 24.48 23.86 15.84
CA ALA A 7 24.42 25.31 16.04
C ALA A 7 25.46 26.05 15.18
N ALA A 8 26.71 25.58 15.14
CA ALA A 8 27.77 26.22 14.36
C ALA A 8 27.54 26.10 12.84
N LEU A 9 26.87 25.04 12.38
CA LEU A 9 26.46 24.87 10.98
C LEU A 9 25.37 25.86 10.55
N GLN A 10 24.67 26.54 11.46
CA GLN A 10 23.71 27.60 11.13
C GLN A 10 24.41 28.93 10.78
N ASN A 11 25.36 28.86 9.84
CA ASN A 11 26.10 30.00 9.30
C ASN A 11 26.01 29.99 7.76
N PRO A 12 25.38 31.00 7.11
CA PRO A 12 25.20 31.02 5.66
C PRO A 12 26.51 30.95 4.87
N ALA A 13 27.62 31.44 5.43
CA ALA A 13 28.92 31.46 4.76
C ALA A 13 29.53 30.06 4.52
N LEU A 14 29.00 29.02 5.17
CA LEU A 14 29.46 27.64 5.00
C LEU A 14 28.88 26.94 3.75
N TYR A 15 27.88 27.53 3.10
CA TYR A 15 27.11 26.89 2.04
C TYR A 15 27.44 27.48 0.66
N PRO A 16 27.63 26.65 -0.38
CA PRO A 16 27.93 27.13 -1.74
C PRO A 16 26.68 27.60 -2.50
N HIS A 17 25.60 27.92 -1.78
CA HIS A 17 24.32 28.37 -2.33
C HIS A 17 23.70 29.43 -1.39
N PRO A 18 22.75 30.24 -1.88
CA PRO A 18 21.99 31.14 -1.02
C PRO A 18 21.27 30.37 0.08
N VAL A 19 21.37 30.85 1.32
CA VAL A 19 20.60 30.33 2.46
C VAL A 19 19.45 31.29 2.73
N GLU A 20 18.22 30.78 2.68
CA GLU A 20 17.01 31.57 2.91
C GLU A 20 16.65 31.70 4.40
N GLY A 21 17.12 30.73 5.19
CA GLY A 21 16.92 30.64 6.63
C GLY A 21 17.33 29.27 7.13
N PHE A 22 17.44 29.11 8.46
CA PHE A 22 17.73 27.82 9.08
C PHE A 22 16.53 27.30 9.85
N GLN A 23 16.24 26.02 9.66
CA GLN A 23 15.34 25.27 10.52
C GLN A 23 15.96 23.91 10.80
N VAL A 24 16.00 23.51 12.07
CA VAL A 24 16.47 22.18 12.47
C VAL A 24 15.25 21.31 12.76
N ILE A 25 15.12 20.21 12.03
CA ILE A 25 14.18 19.14 12.35
C ILE A 25 14.96 18.03 13.05
N GLU A 26 14.48 17.63 14.21
CA GLU A 26 15.12 16.58 15.01
C GLU A 26 14.25 15.31 15.01
N THR A 27 14.84 14.17 14.66
CA THR A 27 14.22 12.85 14.77
C THR A 27 14.91 12.02 15.86
N HIS A 28 14.46 10.79 16.11
CA HIS A 28 15.09 9.90 17.10
C HIS A 28 16.55 9.58 16.76
N ILE A 29 16.92 9.54 15.48
CA ILE A 29 18.24 9.08 15.00
C ILE A 29 18.96 10.10 14.12
N SER A 30 18.37 11.25 13.84
CA SER A 30 18.97 12.25 12.95
C SER A 30 18.62 13.69 13.32
N TRP A 31 19.45 14.61 12.84
CA TRP A 31 19.11 16.03 12.69
C TRP A 31 19.04 16.36 11.20
N VAL A 32 18.07 17.18 10.78
CA VAL A 32 17.95 17.68 9.41
C VAL A 32 17.98 19.19 9.45
N LEU A 33 19.01 19.78 8.86
CA LEU A 33 19.19 21.23 8.76
C LEU A 33 18.69 21.72 7.40
N LEU A 34 17.57 22.45 7.42
CA LEU A 34 16.98 23.10 6.26
C LEU A 34 17.67 24.43 6.00
N THR A 35 17.97 24.73 4.74
CA THR A 35 18.73 25.93 4.34
C THR A 35 18.06 26.74 3.22
N GLY A 36 16.90 26.30 2.72
CA GLY A 36 16.18 26.90 1.60
C GLY A 36 16.12 25.93 0.42
N PRO A 37 17.10 25.92 -0.50
CA PRO A 37 17.11 25.00 -1.64
C PRO A 37 17.55 23.57 -1.27
N TYR A 38 18.32 23.40 -0.20
CA TYR A 38 18.86 22.11 0.23
C TYR A 38 18.62 21.84 1.72
N ALA A 39 18.61 20.56 2.06
CA ALA A 39 18.62 20.08 3.43
C ALA A 39 19.82 19.16 3.65
N TYR A 40 20.33 19.17 4.87
CA TYR A 40 21.50 18.40 5.28
C TYR A 40 21.11 17.51 6.46
N LYS A 41 21.09 16.19 6.23
CA LYS A 41 20.73 15.18 7.24
C LYS A 41 21.98 14.60 7.88
N PHE A 42 21.99 14.55 9.20
CA PHE A 42 23.09 14.13 10.04
C PHE A 42 22.63 13.00 10.96
N LYS A 43 23.41 11.92 11.08
CA LYS A 43 23.08 10.81 11.99
C LYS A 43 23.50 11.15 13.42
N LYS A 44 22.63 10.84 14.39
CA LYS A 44 22.93 11.00 15.82
C LYS A 44 23.87 9.88 16.29
N PRO A 45 24.80 10.14 17.22
CA PRO A 45 25.69 9.12 17.77
C PRO A 45 24.97 8.27 18.83
N VAL A 46 24.01 7.47 18.40
CA VAL A 46 23.14 6.66 19.27
C VAL A 46 23.26 5.18 18.96
N ASN A 47 22.96 4.34 19.95
CA ASN A 47 22.83 2.89 19.79
C ASN A 47 21.52 2.44 20.44
N PHE A 48 20.64 1.85 19.63
CA PHE A 48 19.33 1.33 20.06
C PHE A 48 19.24 -0.20 19.96
N GLY A 49 20.37 -0.89 19.77
CA GLY A 49 20.47 -2.34 19.58
C GLY A 49 20.11 -2.80 18.17
N PHE A 50 19.12 -2.16 17.53
CA PHE A 50 18.76 -2.42 16.12
C PHE A 50 19.49 -1.50 15.12
N LEU A 51 20.20 -0.49 15.63
CA LEU A 51 21.16 0.35 14.90
C LEU A 51 22.23 0.85 15.87
N ASP A 52 23.43 1.09 15.34
CA ASP A 52 24.54 1.70 16.06
C ASP A 52 25.24 2.73 15.16
N PHE A 53 25.12 4.00 15.54
CA PHE A 53 25.72 5.16 14.87
C PHE A 53 26.76 5.85 15.76
N THR A 54 27.22 5.20 16.83
CA THR A 54 28.19 5.80 17.78
C THR A 54 29.53 6.09 17.09
N ASP A 55 29.98 5.20 16.22
CA ASP A 55 31.19 5.36 15.41
C ASP A 55 30.99 6.27 14.18
N LEU A 56 32.04 7.02 13.83
CA LEU A 56 32.00 7.97 12.70
C LEU A 56 31.98 7.23 11.34
N ASP A 57 32.71 6.12 11.19
CA ASP A 57 32.71 5.35 9.95
C ASP A 57 31.35 4.68 9.72
N ALA A 58 30.69 4.23 10.79
CA ALA A 58 29.30 3.78 10.72
C ALA A 58 28.35 4.88 10.21
N ARG A 59 28.46 6.11 10.73
CA ARG A 59 27.64 7.24 10.23
C ARG A 59 27.91 7.55 8.76
N LYS A 60 29.17 7.53 8.33
CA LYS A 60 29.54 7.67 6.91
C LYS A 60 28.87 6.59 6.06
N HIS A 61 29.00 5.34 6.47
CA HIS A 61 28.45 4.19 5.77
C HIS A 61 26.94 4.31 5.61
N PHE A 62 26.21 4.61 6.68
CA PHE A 62 24.75 4.70 6.63
C PHE A 62 24.22 5.97 5.94
N CYS A 63 24.96 7.08 5.94
CA CYS A 63 24.65 8.19 5.01
C CYS A 63 24.77 7.74 3.54
N GLY A 64 25.77 6.92 3.23
CA GLY A 64 25.93 6.32 1.89
C GLY A 64 24.82 5.33 1.53
N GLU A 65 24.41 4.47 2.48
CA GLU A 65 23.30 3.54 2.28
C GLU A 65 21.97 4.28 2.11
N GLU A 66 21.69 5.34 2.88
CA GLU A 66 20.50 6.15 2.71
C GLU A 66 20.45 6.80 1.31
N LEU A 67 21.58 7.33 0.83
CA LEU A 67 21.71 7.84 -0.54
C LEU A 67 21.40 6.75 -1.57
N ARG A 68 22.08 5.60 -1.49
CA ARG A 68 21.93 4.46 -2.43
C ARG A 68 20.49 3.96 -2.47
N LEU A 69 19.89 3.74 -1.31
CA LEU A 69 18.57 3.11 -1.19
C LEU A 69 17.45 4.02 -1.68
N ASN A 70 17.52 5.31 -1.36
CA ASN A 70 16.45 6.25 -1.71
C ASN A 70 16.51 6.72 -3.17
N GLN A 71 17.65 6.65 -3.85
CA GLN A 71 17.73 6.90 -5.30
C GLN A 71 16.90 5.92 -6.15
N ARG A 72 16.47 4.79 -5.57
CA ARG A 72 15.61 3.81 -6.26
C ARG A 72 14.16 4.27 -6.43
N LEU A 73 13.70 5.19 -5.58
CA LEU A 73 12.32 5.68 -5.51
C LEU A 73 12.20 7.20 -5.66
N THR A 74 13.33 7.88 -5.82
CA THR A 74 13.39 9.35 -5.90
C THR A 74 14.22 9.78 -7.09
N GLN A 75 13.88 10.93 -7.67
CA GLN A 75 14.67 11.56 -8.71
C GLN A 75 15.19 12.91 -8.19
N ASP A 76 16.52 13.06 -8.18
CA ASP A 76 17.22 14.28 -7.78
C ASP A 76 16.84 14.82 -6.38
N LEU A 77 16.37 13.94 -5.48
CA LEU A 77 16.10 14.29 -4.08
C LEU A 77 17.36 14.10 -3.23
N TYR A 78 17.99 12.93 -3.30
CA TYR A 78 19.21 12.60 -2.57
C TYR A 78 20.43 12.80 -3.47
N LEU A 79 21.34 13.69 -3.07
CA LEU A 79 22.36 14.24 -3.96
C LEU A 79 23.75 13.65 -3.72
N GLU A 80 24.26 13.79 -2.50
CA GLU A 80 25.64 13.40 -2.17
C GLU A 80 25.86 13.31 -0.65
N VAL A 81 26.88 12.58 -0.24
CA VAL A 81 27.37 12.55 1.14
C VAL A 81 28.61 13.43 1.25
N LEU A 82 28.55 14.45 2.11
CA LEU A 82 29.60 15.43 2.30
C LEU A 82 30.31 15.24 3.65
N PRO A 83 31.65 15.31 3.70
CA PRO A 83 32.36 15.39 4.96
C PRO A 83 32.15 16.78 5.60
N ILE A 84 32.14 16.81 6.92
CA ILE A 84 32.29 18.03 7.72
C ILE A 84 33.68 17.97 8.34
N THR A 85 34.53 18.95 8.06
CA THR A 85 35.88 19.06 8.62
C THR A 85 35.98 20.26 9.57
N GLY A 86 37.18 20.54 10.11
CA GLY A 86 37.41 21.61 11.07
C GLY A 86 37.15 21.17 12.52
N SER A 87 36.51 22.03 13.32
CA SER A 87 36.10 21.72 14.69
C SER A 87 34.58 21.83 14.85
N ALA A 88 34.03 21.39 15.99
CA ALA A 88 32.60 21.52 16.27
C ALA A 88 32.14 22.98 16.35
N GLU A 89 33.03 23.90 16.70
CA GLU A 89 32.78 25.34 16.85
C GLU A 89 33.02 26.11 15.54
N ALA A 90 33.88 25.59 14.67
CA ALA A 90 34.20 26.18 13.37
C ALA A 90 34.20 25.09 12.28
N PRO A 91 33.03 24.51 11.97
CA PRO A 91 32.93 23.45 10.98
C PRO A 91 33.10 23.99 9.56
N GLN A 92 33.58 23.14 8.67
CA GLN A 92 33.64 23.40 7.23
C GLN A 92 32.86 22.32 6.48
N LEU A 93 31.86 22.74 5.69
CA LEU A 93 31.11 21.85 4.83
C LEU A 93 31.97 21.47 3.62
N ASN A 94 32.22 20.18 3.43
CA ASN A 94 33.07 19.66 2.36
C ASN A 94 34.48 20.30 2.35
N GLY A 95 35.01 20.61 3.53
CA GLY A 95 36.34 21.22 3.69
C GLY A 95 37.47 20.20 3.56
N ASP A 96 38.70 20.71 3.53
CA ASP A 96 39.91 19.88 3.56
C ASP A 96 40.19 19.34 4.97
N GLY A 97 40.92 18.23 5.05
CA GLY A 97 41.35 17.62 6.32
C GLY A 97 40.46 16.46 6.80
N PRO A 98 40.67 15.98 8.04
CA PRO A 98 39.91 14.85 8.57
C PRO A 98 38.46 15.24 8.82
N ALA A 99 37.53 14.36 8.42
CA ALA A 99 36.12 14.52 8.72
C ALA A 99 35.89 14.33 10.23
N ILE A 100 35.17 15.26 10.84
CA ILE A 100 34.60 15.14 12.19
C ILE A 100 33.17 14.60 12.15
N GLU A 101 32.53 14.67 10.97
CA GLU A 101 31.16 14.21 10.73
C GLU A 101 30.84 14.05 9.23
N TYR A 102 29.71 13.43 8.89
CA TYR A 102 29.17 13.38 7.53
C TYR A 102 27.73 13.89 7.45
N ALA A 103 27.41 14.58 6.35
CA ALA A 103 26.08 15.09 6.03
C ALA A 103 25.57 14.46 4.73
N LEU A 104 24.34 13.95 4.73
CA LEU A 104 23.62 13.61 3.52
C LEU A 104 22.93 14.87 2.99
N LYS A 105 23.40 15.38 1.84
CA LYS A 105 22.81 16.53 1.17
C LYS A 105 21.65 16.08 0.29
N MET A 106 20.51 16.75 0.44
CA MET A 106 19.29 16.49 -0.31
C MET A 106 18.65 17.80 -0.77
N ARG A 107 17.82 17.73 -1.83
CA ARG A 107 16.94 18.84 -2.20
C ARG A 107 15.92 19.04 -1.08
N GLN A 108 15.77 20.27 -0.62
CA GLN A 108 14.73 20.59 0.35
C GLN A 108 13.37 20.67 -0.37
N PHE A 109 12.33 20.15 0.26
CA PHE A 109 10.95 20.29 -0.19
C PHE A 109 10.06 20.89 0.91
N PRO A 110 8.97 21.58 0.54
CA PRO A 110 8.07 22.18 1.52
C PRO A 110 7.42 21.10 2.39
N GLN A 111 7.50 21.25 3.72
CA GLN A 111 6.89 20.30 4.65
C GLN A 111 5.36 20.24 4.52
N SER A 112 4.74 21.31 4.01
CA SER A 112 3.31 21.34 3.68
C SER A 112 2.90 20.36 2.59
N GLN A 113 3.85 19.84 1.79
CA GLN A 113 3.60 18.89 0.71
C GLN A 113 3.78 17.42 1.14
N LEU A 114 4.19 17.15 2.39
CA LEU A 114 4.16 15.79 2.94
C LEU A 114 2.73 15.24 2.85
N LEU A 115 2.57 13.99 2.42
CA LEU A 115 1.24 13.40 2.27
C LEU A 115 0.53 13.27 3.62
N SER A 116 1.28 13.15 4.72
CA SER A 116 0.73 13.21 6.08
C SER A 116 0.14 14.59 6.41
N THR A 117 0.74 15.68 5.92
CA THR A 117 0.22 17.04 6.07
C THR A 117 -0.96 17.29 5.13
N LEU A 118 -0.89 16.87 3.87
CA LEU A 118 -2.03 16.93 2.96
C LEU A 118 -3.23 16.16 3.53
N GLN A 119 -3.00 14.99 4.11
CA GLN A 119 -4.05 14.24 4.80
C GLN A 119 -4.65 15.01 5.97
N ALA A 120 -3.83 15.63 6.82
CA ALA A 120 -4.29 16.42 7.96
C ALA A 120 -5.14 17.63 7.52
N ASN A 121 -4.85 18.19 6.34
CA ASN A 121 -5.58 19.30 5.74
C ASN A 121 -6.81 18.88 4.91
N GLY A 122 -7.03 17.57 4.69
CA GLY A 122 -8.09 17.08 3.81
C GLY A 122 -7.79 17.20 2.30
N GLU A 123 -6.52 17.36 1.95
CA GLU A 123 -6.01 17.58 0.59
C GLU A 123 -5.44 16.30 -0.07
N LEU A 124 -5.36 15.18 0.67
CA LEU A 124 -4.95 13.89 0.10
C LEU A 124 -6.03 13.35 -0.84
N THR A 125 -5.68 13.09 -2.10
CA THR A 125 -6.61 12.67 -3.15
C THR A 125 -6.44 11.20 -3.53
N THR A 126 -7.41 10.67 -4.27
CA THR A 126 -7.29 9.34 -4.92
C THR A 126 -6.13 9.28 -5.90
N ALA A 127 -5.82 10.37 -6.60
CA ALA A 127 -4.72 10.43 -7.56
C ALA A 127 -3.34 10.26 -6.88
N HIS A 128 -3.14 10.85 -5.69
CA HIS A 128 -1.91 10.63 -4.94
C HIS A 128 -1.74 9.15 -4.56
N VAL A 129 -2.82 8.51 -4.11
CA VAL A 129 -2.83 7.10 -3.73
C VAL A 129 -2.62 6.19 -4.94
N ASP A 130 -3.18 6.56 -6.09
CA ASP A 130 -2.98 5.83 -7.34
C ASP A 130 -1.52 5.86 -7.78
N GLU A 131 -0.89 7.04 -7.70
CA GLU A 131 0.52 7.20 -8.03
C GLU A 131 1.43 6.41 -7.07
N MET A 132 1.09 6.38 -5.77
CA MET A 132 1.79 5.51 -4.80
C MET A 132 1.66 4.03 -5.17
N ALA A 133 0.46 3.56 -5.51
CA ALA A 133 0.25 2.17 -5.90
C ALA A 133 1.12 1.78 -7.11
N GLU A 134 1.18 2.65 -8.12
CA GLU A 134 2.01 2.46 -9.31
C GLU A 134 3.50 2.43 -8.99
N GLN A 135 3.98 3.38 -8.20
CA GLN A 135 5.39 3.44 -7.81
C GLN A 135 5.80 2.22 -6.98
N ILE A 136 4.99 1.83 -5.99
CA ILE A 136 5.27 0.69 -5.11
C ILE A 136 5.20 -0.62 -5.90
N ALA A 137 4.19 -0.81 -6.75
CA ALA A 137 4.10 -1.99 -7.61
C ALA A 137 5.31 -2.11 -8.53
N ARG A 138 5.70 -1.02 -9.21
CA ARG A 138 6.88 -1.01 -10.10
C ARG A 138 8.15 -1.34 -9.31
N PHE A 139 8.35 -0.67 -8.17
CA PHE A 139 9.49 -0.88 -7.30
C PHE A 139 9.57 -2.33 -6.81
N HIS A 140 8.48 -2.90 -6.30
CA HIS A 140 8.42 -4.28 -5.86
C HIS A 140 8.67 -5.27 -7.01
N LEU A 141 8.21 -5.00 -8.24
CA LEU A 141 8.47 -5.87 -9.38
C LEU A 141 9.94 -5.83 -9.83
N SER A 142 10.61 -4.67 -9.74
CA SER A 142 11.97 -4.47 -10.25
C SER A 142 13.10 -4.60 -9.22
N THR A 143 12.83 -4.36 -7.93
CA THR A 143 13.87 -4.35 -6.89
C THR A 143 14.45 -5.76 -6.67
N PRO A 144 15.74 -5.90 -6.31
CA PRO A 144 16.40 -7.18 -6.19
C PRO A 144 15.67 -8.16 -5.26
N LYS A 145 15.61 -9.42 -5.71
CA LYS A 145 15.16 -10.54 -4.89
C LYS A 145 16.23 -10.85 -3.85
N VAL A 146 15.82 -11.12 -2.62
CA VAL A 146 16.72 -11.62 -1.59
C VAL A 146 17.05 -13.08 -1.91
N PRO A 147 18.34 -13.48 -1.93
CA PRO A 147 18.72 -14.86 -2.21
C PRO A 147 18.08 -15.87 -1.24
N ALA A 148 17.82 -17.08 -1.72
CA ALA A 148 17.10 -18.10 -0.95
C ALA A 148 17.87 -18.52 0.33
N GLU A 149 19.20 -18.54 0.23
CA GLU A 149 20.15 -18.85 1.30
C GLU A 149 20.29 -17.74 2.35
N ASN A 150 19.87 -16.51 2.02
CA ASN A 150 19.91 -15.42 3.00
C ASN A 150 18.88 -15.71 4.12
N PRO A 151 19.23 -15.60 5.41
CA PRO A 151 18.31 -15.88 6.50
C PRO A 151 17.13 -14.90 6.58
N ALA A 152 17.23 -13.71 6.01
CA ALA A 152 16.15 -12.73 5.96
C ALA A 152 14.95 -13.24 5.15
N GLY A 153 13.75 -12.93 5.63
CA GLY A 153 12.48 -13.39 5.05
C GLY A 153 12.17 -14.88 5.25
N THR A 154 12.99 -15.63 6.02
CA THR A 154 12.56 -16.94 6.54
C THR A 154 11.39 -16.73 7.51
N PRO A 155 10.47 -17.71 7.66
CA PRO A 155 9.34 -17.56 8.59
C PRO A 155 9.76 -17.14 9.99
N ASP A 156 10.81 -17.75 10.54
CA ASP A 156 11.31 -17.39 11.88
C ASP A 156 11.87 -15.97 11.95
N SER A 157 12.59 -15.52 10.90
CA SER A 157 13.07 -14.14 10.81
C SER A 157 11.94 -13.12 10.70
N VAL A 158 10.82 -13.47 10.05
CA VAL A 158 9.63 -12.61 9.95
C VAL A 158 8.92 -12.52 11.31
N MET A 159 8.83 -13.64 12.04
CA MET A 159 8.11 -13.68 13.32
C MET A 159 8.92 -13.10 14.49
N ALA A 160 10.25 -13.10 14.42
CA ALA A 160 11.11 -12.55 15.46
C ALA A 160 10.78 -11.08 15.85
N PRO A 161 10.73 -10.10 14.92
CA PRO A 161 10.38 -8.72 15.27
C PRO A 161 8.90 -8.57 15.71
N VAL A 162 8.01 -9.48 15.27
CA VAL A 162 6.62 -9.51 15.73
C VAL A 162 6.57 -9.85 17.22
N ARG A 163 7.24 -10.92 17.65
CA ARG A 163 7.35 -11.31 19.07
C ARG A 163 8.00 -10.22 19.92
N GLN A 164 9.08 -9.63 19.40
CA GLN A 164 9.80 -8.56 20.08
C GLN A 164 8.90 -7.35 20.37
N ASN A 165 7.94 -7.02 19.50
CA ASN A 165 6.99 -5.93 19.78
C ASN A 165 6.18 -6.20 21.05
N PHE A 166 5.67 -7.41 21.25
CA PHE A 166 4.91 -7.77 22.46
C PHE A 166 5.77 -7.69 23.72
N GLU A 167 7.01 -8.21 23.65
CA GLU A 167 7.98 -8.15 24.76
C GLU A 167 8.32 -6.70 25.13
N GLN A 168 8.48 -5.82 24.14
CA GLN A 168 8.87 -4.42 24.33
C GLN A 168 7.70 -3.51 24.74
N ILE A 169 6.46 -3.83 24.34
CA ILE A 169 5.26 -3.06 24.72
C ILE A 169 4.86 -3.37 26.17
N ARG A 170 4.91 -4.65 26.56
CA ARG A 170 4.37 -5.13 27.86
C ARG A 170 4.84 -4.32 29.08
N PRO A 171 6.13 -3.91 29.22
CA PRO A 171 6.59 -3.13 30.37
C PRO A 171 5.96 -1.73 30.51
N PHE A 172 5.36 -1.19 29.45
CA PHE A 172 4.72 0.13 29.48
C PHE A 172 3.26 0.08 29.95
N LEU A 173 2.66 -1.11 30.02
CA LEU A 173 1.25 -1.31 30.33
C LEU A 173 1.07 -1.76 31.78
N SER A 174 0.14 -1.10 32.47
CA SER A 174 -0.25 -1.46 33.84
C SER A 174 -1.75 -1.75 33.97
N ASP A 175 -2.56 -1.29 33.01
CA ASP A 175 -3.99 -1.52 32.99
C ASP A 175 -4.31 -2.96 32.58
N LYS A 176 -5.25 -3.60 33.30
CA LYS A 176 -5.59 -5.00 33.07
C LYS A 176 -6.22 -5.26 31.71
N ALA A 177 -7.01 -4.32 31.19
CA ALA A 177 -7.64 -4.47 29.88
C ALA A 177 -6.61 -4.34 28.76
N ASP A 178 -5.68 -3.39 28.86
CA ASP A 178 -4.60 -3.23 27.88
C ASP A 178 -3.69 -4.47 27.83
N LEU A 179 -3.38 -5.06 28.99
CA LEU A 179 -2.59 -6.30 29.09
C LEU A 179 -3.32 -7.49 28.48
N ALA A 180 -4.62 -7.64 28.74
CA ALA A 180 -5.44 -8.71 28.17
C ALA A 180 -5.57 -8.58 26.64
N GLN A 181 -5.73 -7.36 26.12
CA GLN A 181 -5.75 -7.10 24.68
C GLN A 181 -4.40 -7.47 24.05
N LEU A 182 -3.28 -7.08 24.66
CA LEU A 182 -1.95 -7.43 24.17
C LEU A 182 -1.72 -8.94 24.13
N GLU A 183 -2.18 -9.68 25.15
CA GLU A 183 -2.11 -11.14 25.21
C GLU A 183 -2.96 -11.80 24.12
N ALA A 184 -4.19 -11.33 23.90
CA ALA A 184 -5.06 -11.81 22.84
C ALA A 184 -4.45 -11.57 21.45
N LEU A 185 -3.88 -10.39 21.21
CA LEU A 185 -3.16 -10.07 19.97
C LEU A 185 -1.92 -10.95 19.77
N GLN A 186 -1.18 -11.24 20.85
CA GLN A 186 -0.03 -12.15 20.78
C GLN A 186 -0.46 -13.56 20.39
N ALA A 187 -1.50 -14.11 21.04
CA ALA A 187 -2.03 -15.42 20.72
C ALA A 187 -2.58 -15.50 19.28
N TRP A 188 -3.25 -14.44 18.81
CA TRP A 188 -3.70 -14.34 17.42
C TRP A 188 -2.53 -14.31 16.43
N ALA A 189 -1.47 -13.54 16.73
CA ALA A 189 -0.29 -13.45 15.87
C ALA A 189 0.44 -14.81 15.77
N GLU A 190 0.59 -15.52 16.89
CA GLU A 190 1.23 -16.84 16.94
C GLU A 190 0.42 -17.89 16.18
N SER A 191 -0.90 -17.98 16.42
CA SER A 191 -1.77 -18.92 15.70
C SER A 191 -1.89 -18.61 14.20
N SER A 192 -1.95 -17.33 13.83
CA SER A 192 -1.93 -16.90 12.43
C SER A 192 -0.61 -17.24 11.76
N PHE A 193 0.52 -17.03 12.45
CA PHE A 193 1.83 -17.38 11.93
C PHE A 193 1.95 -18.88 11.64
N GLU A 194 1.52 -19.76 12.55
CA GLU A 194 1.58 -21.22 12.30
C GLU A 194 0.75 -21.62 11.08
N ARG A 195 -0.43 -21.03 10.91
CA ARG A 195 -1.27 -21.24 9.71
C ARG A 195 -0.61 -20.73 8.43
N LEU A 196 0.06 -19.57 8.49
CA LEU A 196 0.67 -18.89 7.33
C LEU A 196 2.09 -19.36 7.02
N LYS A 197 2.71 -20.15 7.90
CA LYS A 197 4.09 -20.62 7.77
C LYS A 197 4.39 -21.30 6.42
N PRO A 198 3.52 -22.18 5.87
CA PRO A 198 3.74 -22.75 4.54
C PRO A 198 3.81 -21.69 3.44
N LEU A 199 2.95 -20.67 3.52
CA LEU A 199 2.93 -19.58 2.54
C LEU A 199 4.18 -18.70 2.63
N PHE A 200 4.67 -18.39 3.84
CA PHE A 200 5.95 -17.67 3.99
C PHE A 200 7.11 -18.44 3.34
N ILE A 201 7.16 -19.76 3.50
CA ILE A 201 8.19 -20.63 2.87
C ILE A 201 8.07 -20.56 1.35
N GLN A 202 6.85 -20.74 0.82
CA GLN A 202 6.58 -20.68 -0.61
C GLN A 202 7.00 -19.34 -1.21
N ARG A 203 6.60 -18.23 -0.57
CA ARG A 203 6.87 -16.88 -1.05
C ARG A 203 8.35 -16.54 -1.06
N LYS A 204 9.11 -17.01 -0.07
CA LYS A 204 10.58 -16.91 -0.10
C LYS A 204 11.17 -17.68 -1.28
N ALA A 205 10.73 -18.91 -1.53
CA ALA A 205 11.21 -19.70 -2.66
C ALA A 205 10.88 -19.08 -4.03
N GLU A 206 9.73 -18.41 -4.15
CA GLU A 206 9.28 -17.73 -5.37
C GLU A 206 9.90 -16.33 -5.56
N GLY A 207 10.62 -15.83 -4.54
CA GLY A 207 11.35 -14.57 -4.60
C GLY A 207 10.50 -13.33 -4.33
N PHE A 208 9.48 -13.45 -3.47
CA PHE A 208 8.70 -12.32 -2.95
C PHE A 208 9.37 -11.60 -1.79
N ILE A 209 10.40 -12.21 -1.18
CA ILE A 209 11.30 -11.50 -0.27
C ILE A 209 12.27 -10.67 -1.12
N ARG A 210 12.24 -9.36 -0.93
CA ARG A 210 13.00 -8.41 -1.74
C ARG A 210 13.67 -7.34 -0.88
N GLU A 211 14.61 -6.59 -1.47
CA GLU A 211 15.12 -5.36 -0.84
C GLU A 211 14.08 -4.24 -1.00
N CYS A 212 13.02 -4.34 -0.20
CA CYS A 212 11.89 -3.41 -0.11
C CYS A 212 12.33 -2.07 0.50
N HIS A 213 11.36 -1.19 0.80
CA HIS A 213 11.60 0.08 1.50
C HIS A 213 11.64 -0.10 3.02
N GLY A 214 10.75 -0.94 3.55
CA GLY A 214 10.66 -1.29 4.97
C GLY A 214 9.88 -0.30 5.85
N ASP A 215 9.48 0.86 5.32
CA ASP A 215 8.86 1.97 6.08
C ASP A 215 7.94 2.89 5.22
N ILE A 216 7.11 2.30 4.36
CA ILE A 216 6.21 3.07 3.49
C ILE A 216 4.96 3.50 4.28
N HIS A 217 4.89 4.80 4.61
CA HIS A 217 3.72 5.45 5.21
C HIS A 217 3.62 6.92 4.74
N LEU A 218 2.50 7.61 4.98
CA LEU A 218 2.29 8.97 4.46
C LEU A 218 3.26 10.04 5.00
N GLY A 219 3.98 9.74 6.08
CA GLY A 219 5.03 10.61 6.61
C GLY A 219 6.33 10.56 5.79
N ASN A 220 6.50 9.48 5.03
CA ASN A 220 7.65 9.18 4.18
C ASN A 220 7.27 9.29 2.68
N ALA A 221 6.28 10.13 2.39
CA ALA A 221 5.85 10.47 1.05
C ALA A 221 5.53 11.97 0.95
N THR A 222 5.90 12.61 -0.16
CA THR A 222 5.69 14.05 -0.39
C THR A 222 5.33 14.33 -1.85
N VAL A 223 4.77 15.50 -2.15
CA VAL A 223 4.60 15.98 -3.52
C VAL A 223 5.75 16.91 -3.88
N ILE A 224 6.52 16.56 -4.93
CA ILE A 224 7.60 17.38 -5.47
C ILE A 224 7.35 17.54 -6.96
N ASP A 225 7.35 18.79 -7.45
CA ASP A 225 7.11 19.11 -8.86
C ASP A 225 5.81 18.49 -9.42
N GLY A 226 4.78 18.42 -8.58
CA GLY A 226 3.46 17.86 -8.91
C GLY A 226 3.39 16.32 -8.95
N LYS A 227 4.42 15.61 -8.48
CA LYS A 227 4.47 14.15 -8.43
C LYS A 227 4.66 13.65 -7.01
N VAL A 228 4.03 12.53 -6.67
CA VAL A 228 4.31 11.83 -5.41
C VAL A 228 5.73 11.28 -5.43
N VAL A 229 6.45 11.41 -4.32
CA VAL A 229 7.80 10.90 -4.12
C VAL A 229 7.86 10.18 -2.78
N ILE A 230 8.22 8.89 -2.80
CA ILE A 230 8.42 8.04 -1.61
C ILE A 230 9.89 8.11 -1.22
N PHE A 231 10.18 8.42 0.04
CA PHE A 231 11.54 8.66 0.55
C PHE A 231 11.72 8.09 1.96
N ASP A 232 12.95 8.15 2.49
CA ASP A 232 13.34 7.64 3.82
C ASP A 232 13.25 6.10 3.98
N CYS A 233 13.76 5.37 2.98
CA CYS A 233 13.96 3.91 3.04
C CYS A 233 14.89 3.51 4.21
N ILE A 234 14.57 2.44 4.94
CA ILE A 234 15.37 1.97 6.09
C ILE A 234 16.76 1.52 5.61
N GLU A 235 17.78 2.29 5.99
CA GLU A 235 19.18 2.06 5.62
C GLU A 235 19.95 1.20 6.64
N PHE A 236 19.56 1.26 7.91
CA PHE A 236 20.38 0.77 9.02
C PHE A 236 20.15 -0.69 9.43
N ASN A 237 19.08 -1.33 8.95
CA ASN A 237 18.72 -2.69 9.34
C ASN A 237 18.18 -3.48 8.14
N GLU A 238 19.03 -4.31 7.55
CA GLU A 238 18.67 -5.15 6.41
C GLU A 238 17.42 -6.00 6.66
N PRO A 239 17.30 -6.76 7.77
CA PRO A 239 16.07 -7.50 8.07
C PRO A 239 14.76 -6.69 8.05
N PHE A 240 14.79 -5.38 8.26
CA PHE A 240 13.58 -4.53 8.18
C PHE A 240 13.18 -4.17 6.75
N ARG A 241 14.13 -4.22 5.80
CA ARG A 241 13.87 -3.99 4.37
C ARG A 241 13.93 -5.25 3.51
N PHE A 242 14.60 -6.32 3.96
CA PHE A 242 14.65 -7.63 3.32
C PHE A 242 13.44 -8.45 3.76
N THR A 243 12.28 -8.04 3.29
CA THR A 243 10.98 -8.54 3.72
C THR A 243 10.11 -8.90 2.53
N ASP A 244 9.00 -9.58 2.79
CA ASP A 244 7.97 -9.78 1.78
C ASP A 244 7.46 -8.43 1.29
N VAL A 245 7.13 -8.31 0.01
CA VAL A 245 6.51 -7.11 -0.56
C VAL A 245 5.23 -6.68 0.18
N TYR A 246 4.51 -7.62 0.80
CA TYR A 246 3.36 -7.29 1.66
C TYR A 246 3.73 -6.61 2.98
N GLY A 247 4.99 -6.63 3.39
CA GLY A 247 5.50 -5.87 4.52
C GLY A 247 5.45 -4.35 4.30
N ASP A 248 5.60 -3.90 3.05
CA ASP A 248 5.46 -2.51 2.63
C ASP A 248 3.99 -2.19 2.29
N THR A 249 3.33 -3.04 1.51
CA THR A 249 1.90 -2.87 1.15
C THR A 249 1.02 -2.83 2.40
N GLY A 250 1.24 -3.73 3.36
CA GLY A 250 0.52 -3.74 4.62
C GLY A 250 0.79 -2.51 5.48
N PHE A 251 1.97 -1.91 5.38
CA PHE A 251 2.28 -0.70 6.16
C PHE A 251 1.47 0.49 5.64
N LEU A 252 1.51 0.79 4.35
CA LEU A 252 0.76 1.91 3.79
C LEU A 252 -0.75 1.73 3.97
N ALA A 253 -1.27 0.51 3.75
CA ALA A 253 -2.68 0.22 3.96
C ALA A 253 -3.09 0.45 5.42
N MET A 254 -2.27 0.02 6.38
CA MET A 254 -2.52 0.25 7.81
C MET A 254 -2.46 1.74 8.17
N ASP A 255 -1.47 2.50 7.68
CA ASP A 255 -1.33 3.93 7.96
C ASP A 255 -2.52 4.75 7.40
N LEU A 256 -3.04 4.39 6.21
CA LEU A 256 -4.26 4.99 5.69
C LEU A 256 -5.49 4.67 6.57
N GLU A 257 -5.61 3.45 7.08
CA GLU A 257 -6.74 3.05 7.92
C GLU A 257 -6.71 3.67 9.32
N ASP A 258 -5.52 3.81 9.93
CA ASP A 258 -5.30 4.55 11.19
C ASP A 258 -5.79 6.01 11.08
N ARG A 259 -5.60 6.61 9.90
CA ARG A 259 -6.03 7.97 9.58
C ARG A 259 -7.50 8.09 9.19
N GLY A 260 -8.27 7.00 9.29
CA GLY A 260 -9.69 6.98 8.92
C GLY A 260 -9.95 6.91 7.41
N LEU A 261 -8.91 6.70 6.59
CA LEU A 261 -9.00 6.71 5.13
C LEU A 261 -9.18 5.30 4.54
N LYS A 262 -10.11 4.52 5.11
CA LYS A 262 -10.36 3.13 4.69
C LYS A 262 -10.63 2.98 3.19
N SER A 263 -11.35 3.93 2.58
CA SER A 263 -11.62 3.90 1.14
C SER A 263 -10.34 4.00 0.30
N LEU A 264 -9.40 4.85 0.71
CA LEU A 264 -8.11 5.01 0.03
C LEU A 264 -7.20 3.80 0.25
N ALA A 265 -7.21 3.20 1.45
CA ALA A 265 -6.48 1.96 1.72
C ALA A 265 -6.96 0.81 0.81
N ARG A 266 -8.28 0.66 0.68
CA ARG A 266 -8.90 -0.36 -0.19
C ARG A 266 -8.58 -0.13 -1.66
N ARG A 267 -8.62 1.13 -2.11
CA ARG A 267 -8.22 1.55 -3.46
C ARG A 267 -6.76 1.20 -3.75
N PHE A 268 -5.85 1.57 -2.85
CA PHE A 268 -4.42 1.25 -2.94
C PHE A 268 -4.19 -0.25 -3.10
N VAL A 269 -4.76 -1.07 -2.21
CA VAL A 269 -4.57 -2.53 -2.24
C VAL A 269 -5.11 -3.12 -3.55
N SER A 270 -6.33 -2.73 -3.96
CA SER A 270 -6.92 -3.27 -5.21
C SER A 270 -6.09 -2.91 -6.43
N GLN A 271 -5.57 -1.68 -6.53
CA GLN A 271 -4.76 -1.28 -7.67
C GLN A 271 -3.37 -1.92 -7.65
N TYR A 272 -2.72 -2.01 -6.49
CA TYR A 272 -1.45 -2.72 -6.34
C TYR A 272 -1.55 -4.17 -6.83
N LEU A 273 -2.67 -4.83 -6.52
CA LEU A 273 -2.96 -6.19 -6.97
C LEU A 273 -3.21 -6.28 -8.48
N GLU A 274 -3.94 -5.34 -9.08
CA GLU A 274 -4.14 -5.30 -10.54
C GLU A 274 -2.80 -5.14 -11.27
N LEU A 275 -1.90 -4.32 -10.74
CA LEU A 275 -0.58 -4.07 -11.34
C LEU A 275 0.35 -5.28 -11.18
N THR A 276 0.42 -5.88 -10.00
CA THR A 276 1.38 -6.95 -9.69
C THR A 276 0.86 -8.34 -10.04
N GLY A 277 -0.43 -8.59 -9.88
CA GLY A 277 -1.08 -9.90 -9.95
C GLY A 277 -0.79 -10.81 -8.77
N ASP A 278 -0.17 -10.30 -7.71
CA ASP A 278 0.19 -11.06 -6.51
C ASP A 278 -1.02 -11.17 -5.56
N TYR A 279 -2.10 -11.80 -6.04
CA TYR A 279 -3.33 -12.01 -5.27
C TYR A 279 -3.16 -13.02 -4.13
N GLN A 280 -2.21 -13.96 -4.24
CA GLN A 280 -1.94 -14.95 -3.19
C GLN A 280 -1.49 -14.30 -1.88
N GLY A 281 -0.69 -13.23 -1.97
CA GLY A 281 -0.18 -12.55 -0.77
C GLY A 281 -1.26 -11.88 0.09
N LEU A 282 -2.52 -11.78 -0.37
CA LEU A 282 -3.64 -11.30 0.44
C LEU A 282 -3.82 -12.08 1.75
N GLU A 283 -3.47 -13.37 1.76
CA GLU A 283 -3.48 -14.19 2.97
C GLU A 283 -2.54 -13.65 4.07
N LEU A 284 -1.50 -12.90 3.69
CA LEU A 284 -0.53 -12.25 4.59
C LEU A 284 -0.88 -10.80 4.94
N LEU A 285 -1.80 -10.17 4.21
CA LEU A 285 -2.04 -8.72 4.31
C LEU A 285 -2.42 -8.30 5.74
N ASN A 286 -3.41 -8.96 6.34
CA ASN A 286 -3.87 -8.63 7.69
C ASN A 286 -2.81 -8.94 8.76
N PHE A 287 -1.97 -9.97 8.56
CA PHE A 287 -0.84 -10.25 9.44
C PHE A 287 0.17 -9.10 9.42
N TYR A 288 0.57 -8.64 8.23
CA TYR A 288 1.50 -7.51 8.12
C TYR A 288 0.90 -6.19 8.59
N LYS A 289 -0.39 -5.92 8.33
CA LYS A 289 -1.08 -4.74 8.86
C LYS A 289 -1.11 -4.74 10.39
N ALA A 290 -1.45 -5.86 11.03
CA ALA A 290 -1.44 -5.98 12.49
C ALA A 290 -0.03 -5.81 13.07
N TYR A 291 0.97 -6.44 12.44
CA TYR A 291 2.38 -6.25 12.80
C TYR A 291 2.79 -4.78 12.75
N ARG A 292 2.50 -4.07 11.65
CA ARG A 292 2.86 -2.67 11.47
C ARG A 292 2.10 -1.75 12.42
N ALA A 293 0.83 -2.02 12.72
CA ALA A 293 0.08 -1.30 13.75
C ALA A 293 0.77 -1.43 15.12
N LEU A 294 1.22 -2.64 15.50
CA LEU A 294 1.96 -2.84 16.75
C LEU A 294 3.36 -2.21 16.74
N VAL A 295 4.02 -2.10 15.58
CA VAL A 295 5.25 -1.30 15.45
C VAL A 295 4.96 0.17 15.78
N ARG A 296 3.88 0.76 15.24
CA ARG A 296 3.50 2.15 15.54
C ARG A 296 3.09 2.34 17.00
N ALA A 297 2.36 1.36 17.57
CA ALA A 297 2.00 1.34 18.98
C ALA A 297 3.25 1.35 19.88
N LYS A 298 4.24 0.51 19.55
CA LYS A 298 5.53 0.46 20.26
C LYS A 298 6.29 1.77 20.16
N ILE A 299 6.41 2.34 18.95
CA ILE A 299 7.11 3.61 18.74
C ILE A 299 6.46 4.72 19.57
N ALA A 300 5.12 4.81 19.58
CA ALA A 300 4.42 5.80 20.39
C ALA A 300 4.79 5.70 21.88
N LEU A 301 4.85 4.48 22.43
CA LEU A 301 5.26 4.23 23.82
C LEU A 301 6.73 4.59 24.08
N PHE A 302 7.63 4.27 23.14
CA PHE A 302 9.06 4.56 23.26
C PHE A 302 9.37 6.05 23.18
N SER A 303 8.56 6.82 22.45
CA SER A 303 8.65 8.27 22.38
C SER A 303 8.12 8.99 23.63
N MET A 304 7.58 8.26 24.63
CA MET A 304 7.15 8.85 25.89
C MET A 304 8.36 9.37 26.68
N PRO A 305 8.38 10.65 27.10
CA PRO A 305 9.44 11.16 27.96
C PRO A 305 9.53 10.40 29.29
N ALA A 306 10.74 10.22 29.82
CA ALA A 306 10.93 9.55 31.12
C ALA A 306 10.20 10.26 32.28
N GLU A 307 10.12 11.59 32.21
CA GLU A 307 9.41 12.45 33.16
C GLU A 307 8.03 12.89 32.63
N ALA A 308 7.39 12.07 31.80
CA ALA A 308 6.09 12.40 31.22
C ALA A 308 5.04 12.68 32.31
N ASP A 309 4.38 13.84 32.21
CA ASP A 309 3.29 14.19 33.09
C ASP A 309 2.05 13.27 32.86
N PRO A 310 1.04 13.28 33.76
CA PRO A 310 -0.15 12.44 33.60
C PRO A 310 -0.91 12.65 32.28
N VAL A 311 -0.89 13.85 31.70
CA VAL A 311 -1.59 14.18 30.45
C VAL A 311 -0.84 13.62 29.25
N GLN A 312 0.49 13.80 29.22
CA GLN A 312 1.37 13.22 28.21
C GLN A 312 1.26 11.70 28.22
N ARG A 313 1.33 11.08 29.40
CA ARG A 313 1.17 9.62 29.55
C ARG A 313 -0.18 9.14 29.04
N ALA A 314 -1.27 9.83 29.40
CA ALA A 314 -2.61 9.48 28.92
C ALA A 314 -2.75 9.64 27.40
N THR A 315 -2.11 10.65 26.80
CA THR A 315 -2.11 10.89 25.35
C THR A 315 -1.41 9.76 24.61
N THR A 316 -0.20 9.37 25.06
CA THR A 316 0.54 8.26 24.47
C THR A 316 -0.20 6.93 24.62
N LEU A 317 -0.78 6.65 25.80
CA LEU A 317 -1.56 5.42 26.00
C LEU A 317 -2.82 5.38 25.11
N ARG A 318 -3.45 6.53 24.85
CA ARG A 318 -4.54 6.61 23.87
C ARG A 318 -4.06 6.27 22.47
N GLN A 319 -2.90 6.79 22.06
CA GLN A 319 -2.32 6.47 20.76
C GLN A 319 -1.97 4.97 20.64
N TYR A 320 -1.38 4.39 21.69
CA TYR A 320 -1.17 2.93 21.78
C TYR A 320 -2.49 2.17 21.57
N ARG A 321 -3.55 2.51 22.31
CA ARG A 321 -4.86 1.85 22.22
C ARG A 321 -5.48 1.98 20.83
N ASN A 322 -5.32 3.11 20.16
CA ASN A 322 -5.81 3.27 18.78
C ASN A 322 -5.15 2.24 17.84
N TYR A 323 -3.82 2.09 17.91
CA TYR A 323 -3.10 1.10 17.11
C TYR A 323 -3.41 -0.35 17.53
N ALA A 324 -3.55 -0.63 18.82
CA ALA A 324 -3.92 -1.95 19.31
C ALA A 324 -5.33 -2.35 18.86
N ASN A 325 -6.31 -1.44 18.94
CA ASN A 325 -7.66 -1.63 18.42
C ASN A 325 -7.66 -1.84 16.89
N LEU A 326 -6.81 -1.11 16.16
CA LEU A 326 -6.65 -1.30 14.73
C LEU A 326 -6.09 -2.68 14.41
N ALA A 327 -5.04 -3.12 15.11
CA ALA A 327 -4.48 -4.47 14.97
C ALA A 327 -5.53 -5.55 15.27
N GLU A 328 -6.32 -5.37 16.33
CA GLU A 328 -7.39 -6.29 16.72
C GLU A 328 -8.49 -6.35 15.65
N SER A 329 -8.80 -5.24 14.99
CA SER A 329 -9.77 -5.23 13.90
C SER A 329 -9.38 -6.12 12.71
N TYR A 330 -8.09 -6.45 12.54
CA TYR A 330 -7.64 -7.37 11.49
C TYR A 330 -7.79 -8.84 11.85
N SER A 331 -8.12 -9.14 13.11
CA SER A 331 -8.37 -10.49 13.61
C SER A 331 -9.83 -10.93 13.48
N THR A 332 -10.73 -10.03 13.09
CA THR A 332 -12.17 -10.31 13.01
C THR A 332 -12.50 -11.34 11.94
N ILE A 333 -13.53 -12.16 12.20
CA ILE A 333 -14.02 -13.14 11.22
C ILE A 333 -14.57 -12.39 9.98
N PRO A 334 -14.02 -12.65 8.79
CA PRO A 334 -14.43 -11.94 7.58
C PRO A 334 -15.85 -12.33 7.15
N SER A 335 -16.55 -11.41 6.49
CA SER A 335 -17.85 -11.64 5.84
C SER A 335 -17.77 -11.37 4.34
N PRO A 336 -17.03 -12.19 3.56
CA PRO A 336 -16.81 -11.94 2.15
C PRO A 336 -18.06 -12.26 1.31
N PHE A 337 -18.14 -11.65 0.12
CA PHE A 337 -19.12 -11.94 -0.91
C PHE A 337 -18.45 -11.93 -2.27
N LEU A 338 -19.07 -12.60 -3.25
CA LEU A 338 -18.67 -12.52 -4.65
C LEU A 338 -19.72 -11.73 -5.43
N ALA A 339 -19.30 -10.64 -6.06
CA ALA A 339 -20.09 -9.91 -7.03
C ALA A 339 -19.49 -10.06 -8.43
N ILE A 340 -20.35 -10.16 -9.44
CA ILE A 340 -19.97 -9.98 -10.83
C ILE A 340 -20.68 -8.75 -11.39
N THR A 341 -20.02 -8.00 -12.25
CA THR A 341 -20.72 -7.01 -13.07
C THR A 341 -21.36 -7.71 -14.28
N HIS A 342 -22.55 -7.27 -14.67
CA HIS A 342 -23.23 -7.74 -15.87
C HIS A 342 -23.61 -6.56 -16.75
N GLY A 343 -23.24 -6.61 -18.04
CA GLY A 343 -23.57 -5.57 -19.01
C GLY A 343 -22.47 -5.31 -20.05
N VAL A 344 -22.86 -4.64 -21.14
CA VAL A 344 -21.97 -4.38 -22.28
C VAL A 344 -20.84 -3.40 -21.94
N SER A 345 -19.84 -3.30 -22.81
CA SER A 345 -18.72 -2.36 -22.64
C SER A 345 -19.21 -0.90 -22.61
N ALA A 346 -18.44 -0.02 -21.96
CA ALA A 346 -18.78 1.40 -21.71
C ALA A 346 -20.08 1.68 -20.91
N VAL A 347 -20.82 0.67 -20.46
CA VAL A 347 -22.01 0.84 -19.59
C VAL A 347 -21.68 1.26 -18.15
N GLY A 348 -20.42 1.47 -17.77
CA GLY A 348 -20.05 1.94 -16.43
C GLY A 348 -19.73 0.87 -15.38
N LYS A 349 -19.55 -0.39 -15.77
CA LYS A 349 -19.20 -1.51 -14.86
C LYS A 349 -17.98 -1.23 -13.98
N SER A 350 -16.90 -0.72 -14.57
CA SER A 350 -15.67 -0.42 -13.84
C SER A 350 -15.84 0.66 -12.77
N HIS A 351 -16.77 1.60 -12.98
CA HIS A 351 -17.14 2.59 -11.97
C HIS A 351 -17.90 1.94 -10.81
N VAL A 352 -18.87 1.07 -11.13
CA VAL A 352 -19.60 0.28 -10.12
C VAL A 352 -18.65 -0.59 -9.30
N ALA A 353 -17.74 -1.32 -9.97
CA ALA A 353 -16.76 -2.16 -9.31
C ALA A 353 -15.83 -1.34 -8.40
N MET A 354 -15.31 -0.20 -8.87
CA MET A 354 -14.46 0.67 -8.05
C MET A 354 -15.18 1.20 -6.81
N ARG A 355 -16.48 1.49 -6.92
CA ARG A 355 -17.28 1.92 -5.77
C ARG A 355 -17.42 0.81 -4.72
N LEU A 356 -17.55 -0.45 -5.14
CA LEU A 356 -17.54 -1.60 -4.23
C LEU A 356 -16.18 -1.76 -3.54
N VAL A 357 -15.06 -1.51 -4.25
CA VAL A 357 -13.72 -1.49 -3.64
C VAL A 357 -13.68 -0.47 -2.50
N GLU A 358 -13.98 0.79 -2.81
CA GLU A 358 -13.84 1.89 -1.85
C GLU A 358 -14.82 1.75 -0.67
N ALA A 359 -16.07 1.38 -0.94
CA ALA A 359 -17.11 1.35 0.07
C ALA A 359 -17.14 0.07 0.91
N LEU A 360 -16.80 -1.09 0.32
CA LEU A 360 -16.99 -2.41 0.93
C LEU A 360 -15.71 -3.23 1.04
N GLY A 361 -14.57 -2.72 0.55
CA GLY A 361 -13.31 -3.44 0.60
C GLY A 361 -13.23 -4.63 -0.34
N ALA A 362 -14.07 -4.66 -1.39
CA ALA A 362 -13.97 -5.69 -2.41
C ALA A 362 -12.65 -5.57 -3.16
N ILE A 363 -12.00 -6.69 -3.48
CA ILE A 363 -10.89 -6.73 -4.41
C ILE A 363 -11.46 -6.79 -5.82
N ARG A 364 -11.06 -5.85 -6.67
CA ARG A 364 -11.50 -5.81 -8.06
C ARG A 364 -10.62 -6.71 -8.93
N LEU A 365 -11.26 -7.59 -9.68
CA LEU A 365 -10.63 -8.38 -10.74
C LEU A 365 -11.17 -7.90 -12.07
N ARG A 366 -10.29 -7.44 -12.96
CA ARG A 366 -10.70 -6.96 -14.27
C ARG A 366 -10.32 -7.94 -15.36
N SER A 367 -11.31 -8.26 -16.20
CA SER A 367 -11.09 -9.22 -17.29
C SER A 367 -10.14 -8.74 -18.38
N ASP A 368 -9.99 -7.43 -18.59
CA ASP A 368 -9.02 -6.85 -19.53
C ASP A 368 -7.58 -6.99 -19.02
N VAL A 369 -7.35 -6.69 -17.73
CA VAL A 369 -6.04 -6.83 -17.07
C VAL A 369 -5.57 -8.29 -17.10
N GLU A 370 -6.41 -9.22 -16.65
CA GLU A 370 -6.00 -10.64 -16.59
C GLU A 370 -5.89 -11.28 -17.98
N ARG A 371 -6.67 -10.81 -18.96
CA ARG A 371 -6.50 -11.22 -20.36
C ARG A 371 -5.15 -10.80 -20.92
N LYS A 372 -4.74 -9.54 -20.70
CA LYS A 372 -3.40 -9.05 -21.11
C LYS A 372 -2.29 -9.80 -20.38
N ARG A 373 -2.49 -10.13 -19.11
CA ARG A 373 -1.53 -10.94 -18.32
C ARG A 373 -1.37 -12.36 -18.88
N LEU A 374 -2.45 -13.00 -19.32
CA LEU A 374 -2.42 -14.36 -19.88
C LEU A 374 -1.84 -14.43 -21.29
N PHE A 375 -2.17 -13.47 -22.17
CA PHE A 375 -1.88 -13.56 -23.60
C PHE A 375 -0.87 -12.52 -24.12
N GLY A 376 -0.38 -11.64 -23.24
CA GLY A 376 0.44 -10.49 -23.58
C GLY A 376 -0.37 -9.32 -24.15
N GLU A 377 0.30 -8.19 -24.38
CA GLU A 377 -0.29 -7.07 -25.11
C GLU A 377 -0.27 -7.37 -26.61
N GLN A 378 -1.45 -7.44 -27.22
CA GLN A 378 -1.61 -7.62 -28.66
C GLN A 378 -2.53 -6.53 -29.21
N HIS A 379 -2.07 -5.80 -30.22
CA HIS A 379 -2.96 -5.00 -31.04
C HIS A 379 -3.74 -5.93 -31.96
N VAL A 380 -4.97 -6.29 -31.58
CA VAL A 380 -5.84 -7.08 -32.46
C VAL A 380 -6.49 -6.14 -33.48
N PRO A 381 -6.28 -6.32 -34.80
CA PRO A 381 -6.96 -5.50 -35.79
C PRO A 381 -8.45 -5.90 -35.87
N ASN A 382 -9.36 -4.95 -35.62
CA ASN A 382 -10.79 -4.85 -36.01
C ASN A 382 -11.72 -6.09 -36.02
N ASP A 383 -11.31 -7.27 -35.57
CA ASP A 383 -12.17 -8.44 -35.40
C ASP A 383 -12.51 -8.64 -33.91
N PRO A 384 -13.80 -8.47 -33.52
CA PRO A 384 -14.28 -8.66 -32.15
C PRO A 384 -14.03 -10.05 -31.54
N GLN A 385 -13.71 -11.07 -32.34
CA GLN A 385 -13.52 -12.45 -31.90
C GLN A 385 -12.14 -13.04 -32.26
N ALA A 386 -11.19 -12.22 -32.73
CA ALA A 386 -9.85 -12.68 -33.04
C ALA A 386 -8.88 -12.55 -31.85
N GLY A 387 -7.77 -13.31 -31.93
CA GLY A 387 -6.65 -13.21 -30.99
C GLY A 387 -7.07 -13.46 -29.54
N ILE A 388 -6.74 -12.50 -28.67
CA ILE A 388 -7.03 -12.54 -27.23
C ILE A 388 -8.52 -12.53 -26.90
N TYR A 389 -9.40 -12.28 -27.88
CA TYR A 389 -10.86 -12.26 -27.73
C TYR A 389 -11.58 -13.47 -28.35
N SER A 390 -10.84 -14.46 -28.86
CA SER A 390 -11.41 -15.73 -29.30
C SER A 390 -12.21 -16.44 -28.19
N ASN A 391 -13.08 -17.38 -28.57
CA ASN A 391 -13.90 -18.13 -27.61
C ASN A 391 -13.03 -18.90 -26.60
N ASP A 392 -11.91 -19.49 -27.06
CA ASP A 392 -10.96 -20.20 -26.20
C ASP A 392 -10.23 -19.24 -25.25
N ALA A 393 -9.74 -18.10 -25.77
CA ALA A 393 -9.07 -17.09 -24.96
C ALA A 393 -10.02 -16.47 -23.92
N SER A 394 -11.27 -16.23 -24.30
CA SER A 394 -12.30 -15.75 -23.38
C SER A 394 -12.62 -16.79 -22.31
N SER A 395 -12.82 -18.06 -22.68
CA SER A 395 -13.05 -19.14 -21.71
C SER A 395 -11.90 -19.26 -20.70
N ALA A 396 -10.65 -19.21 -21.17
CA ALA A 396 -9.46 -19.24 -20.32
C ALA A 396 -9.36 -18.00 -19.41
N THR A 397 -9.70 -16.81 -19.91
CA THR A 397 -9.74 -15.58 -19.10
C THR A 397 -10.75 -15.70 -17.96
N TYR A 398 -11.97 -16.16 -18.24
CA TYR A 398 -13.00 -16.33 -17.22
C TYR A 398 -12.61 -17.40 -16.19
N ALA A 399 -12.08 -18.54 -16.63
CA ALA A 399 -11.57 -19.58 -15.73
C ALA A 399 -10.48 -19.03 -14.78
N ARG A 400 -9.56 -18.20 -15.31
CA ARG A 400 -8.53 -17.54 -14.50
C ARG A 400 -9.12 -16.56 -13.48
N LEU A 401 -10.08 -15.73 -13.88
CA LEU A 401 -10.76 -14.81 -12.97
C LEU A 401 -11.46 -15.57 -11.83
N HIS A 402 -12.11 -16.68 -12.14
CA HIS A 402 -12.80 -17.55 -11.19
C HIS A 402 -11.82 -18.24 -10.22
N GLU A 403 -10.67 -18.71 -10.71
CA GLU A 403 -9.59 -19.27 -9.90
C GLU A 403 -9.06 -18.24 -8.89
N ILE A 404 -8.71 -17.05 -9.37
CA ILE A 404 -8.21 -15.95 -8.53
C ILE A 404 -9.27 -15.55 -7.50
N ALA A 405 -10.53 -15.37 -7.92
CA ALA A 405 -11.63 -15.01 -7.02
C ALA A 405 -11.79 -16.04 -5.89
N GLY A 406 -11.69 -17.33 -6.19
CA GLY A 406 -11.72 -18.38 -5.17
C GLY A 406 -10.59 -18.26 -4.14
N GLY A 407 -9.38 -17.91 -4.59
CA GLY A 407 -8.25 -17.63 -3.70
C GLY A 407 -8.49 -16.43 -2.79
N ILE A 408 -8.98 -15.32 -3.35
CA ILE A 408 -9.27 -14.09 -2.59
C ILE A 408 -10.37 -14.30 -1.55
N LEU A 409 -11.45 -15.01 -1.90
CA LEU A 409 -12.54 -15.32 -0.98
C LEU A 409 -12.06 -16.19 0.19
N ARG A 410 -11.19 -17.18 -0.06
CA ARG A 410 -10.55 -17.99 0.99
C ARG A 410 -9.59 -17.19 1.86
N ALA A 411 -8.95 -16.17 1.31
CA ALA A 411 -8.15 -15.20 2.06
C ALA A 411 -9.03 -14.24 2.90
N GLY A 412 -10.36 -14.31 2.78
CA GLY A 412 -11.31 -13.56 3.61
C GLY A 412 -11.73 -12.21 3.04
N PHE A 413 -11.44 -11.91 1.77
CA PHE A 413 -11.80 -10.63 1.16
C PHE A 413 -13.01 -10.77 0.22
N PRO A 414 -13.93 -9.79 0.22
CA PRO A 414 -14.97 -9.75 -0.81
C PRO A 414 -14.34 -9.50 -2.18
N VAL A 415 -15.01 -9.95 -3.25
CA VAL A 415 -14.51 -9.86 -4.63
C VAL A 415 -15.56 -9.23 -5.52
N VAL A 416 -15.13 -8.34 -6.42
CA VAL A 416 -15.93 -7.90 -7.56
C VAL A 416 -15.20 -8.21 -8.86
N ILE A 417 -15.79 -9.06 -9.70
CA ILE A 417 -15.26 -9.35 -11.04
C ILE A 417 -15.87 -8.37 -12.04
N ASP A 418 -15.05 -7.43 -12.50
CA ASP A 418 -15.35 -6.45 -13.55
C ASP A 418 -15.13 -7.07 -14.93
N ALA A 419 -16.20 -7.70 -15.42
CA ALA A 419 -16.29 -8.32 -16.74
C ALA A 419 -17.72 -8.17 -17.30
N THR A 420 -17.96 -8.54 -18.55
CA THR A 420 -19.28 -8.33 -19.18
C THR A 420 -20.33 -9.36 -18.76
N TYR A 421 -19.91 -10.63 -18.55
CA TYR A 421 -20.74 -11.75 -18.09
C TYR A 421 -22.04 -11.94 -18.89
N LEU A 422 -21.95 -11.72 -20.20
CA LEU A 422 -23.10 -11.73 -21.10
C LEU A 422 -23.67 -13.12 -21.34
N LYS A 423 -22.91 -14.18 -21.01
CA LYS A 423 -23.28 -15.58 -21.22
C LYS A 423 -23.66 -16.26 -19.92
N ARG A 424 -24.70 -17.10 -19.96
CA ARG A 424 -25.24 -17.80 -18.79
C ARG A 424 -24.21 -18.74 -18.16
N ASP A 425 -23.49 -19.49 -18.98
CA ASP A 425 -22.44 -20.42 -18.52
C ASP A 425 -21.35 -19.73 -17.69
N GLN A 426 -20.92 -18.53 -18.09
CA GLN A 426 -19.96 -17.71 -17.36
C GLN A 426 -20.50 -17.29 -15.99
N ARG A 427 -21.78 -16.89 -15.93
CA ARG A 427 -22.44 -16.48 -14.67
C ARG A 427 -22.63 -17.67 -13.74
N GLU A 428 -23.05 -18.81 -14.27
CA GLU A 428 -23.18 -20.05 -13.50
C GLU A 428 -21.83 -20.52 -12.94
N ALA A 429 -20.76 -20.43 -13.75
CA ALA A 429 -19.41 -20.73 -13.28
C ALA A 429 -18.96 -19.80 -12.14
N ALA A 430 -19.28 -18.51 -12.21
CA ALA A 430 -19.01 -17.58 -11.11
C ALA A 430 -19.80 -17.95 -9.83
N ALA A 431 -21.09 -18.27 -9.98
CA ALA A 431 -21.94 -18.68 -8.87
C ALA A 431 -21.40 -19.95 -8.17
N LYS A 432 -20.87 -20.91 -8.93
CA LYS A 432 -20.22 -22.12 -8.38
C LYS A 432 -19.00 -21.80 -7.50
N ILE A 433 -18.25 -20.74 -7.81
CA ILE A 433 -17.14 -20.29 -6.94
C ILE A 433 -17.68 -19.75 -5.62
N ALA A 434 -18.74 -18.94 -5.65
CA ALA A 434 -19.38 -18.44 -4.44
C ALA A 434 -19.91 -19.60 -3.57
N GLU A 435 -20.58 -20.57 -4.19
CA GLU A 435 -21.06 -21.79 -3.52
C GLU A 435 -19.92 -22.60 -2.90
N ALA A 436 -18.87 -22.90 -3.66
CA ALA A 436 -17.72 -23.67 -3.18
C ALA A 436 -16.93 -22.98 -2.05
N THR A 437 -17.06 -21.65 -1.92
CA THR A 437 -16.44 -20.86 -0.85
C THR A 437 -17.41 -20.50 0.28
N GLY A 438 -18.68 -20.89 0.18
CA GLY A 438 -19.72 -20.59 1.16
C GLY A 438 -20.06 -19.10 1.27
N THR A 439 -19.89 -18.33 0.18
CA THR A 439 -20.09 -16.88 0.18
C THR A 439 -21.34 -16.44 -0.58
N PRO A 440 -21.99 -15.33 -0.22
CA PRO A 440 -23.10 -14.78 -1.01
C PRO A 440 -22.67 -14.38 -2.42
N PHE A 441 -23.53 -14.65 -3.40
CA PHE A 441 -23.34 -14.27 -4.80
C PHE A 441 -24.27 -13.13 -5.22
N LEU A 442 -23.74 -12.16 -5.96
CA LEU A 442 -24.48 -10.99 -6.47
C LEU A 442 -24.18 -10.74 -7.95
N ILE A 443 -25.22 -10.41 -8.71
CA ILE A 443 -25.09 -9.93 -10.09
C ILE A 443 -25.41 -8.43 -10.13
N LEU A 444 -24.43 -7.58 -10.43
CA LEU A 444 -24.64 -6.14 -10.59
C LEU A 444 -25.04 -5.87 -12.05
N ASP A 445 -26.35 -5.84 -12.32
CA ASP A 445 -26.89 -5.63 -13.67
C ASP A 445 -26.82 -4.15 -14.05
N CYS A 446 -25.74 -3.79 -14.74
CA CYS A 446 -25.39 -2.42 -15.07
C CYS A 446 -26.08 -1.99 -16.37
N ASN A 447 -26.83 -0.91 -16.29
CA ASN A 447 -27.57 -0.32 -17.40
C ASN A 447 -27.25 1.17 -17.54
N ALA A 448 -27.37 1.70 -18.75
CA ALA A 448 -27.24 3.12 -19.07
C ALA A 448 -27.96 3.42 -20.40
N PRO A 449 -28.44 4.66 -20.62
CA PRO A 449 -28.93 5.09 -21.92
C PRO A 449 -27.85 4.99 -23.01
N GLN A 450 -28.26 4.63 -24.23
CA GLN A 450 -27.34 4.47 -25.37
C GLN A 450 -26.44 5.70 -25.60
N ALA A 451 -27.00 6.91 -25.51
CA ALA A 451 -26.25 8.16 -25.65
C ALA A 451 -25.13 8.31 -24.59
N VAL A 452 -25.34 7.79 -23.37
CA VAL A 452 -24.31 7.81 -22.32
C VAL A 452 -23.18 6.83 -22.64
N ILE A 453 -23.51 5.65 -23.18
CA ILE A 453 -22.52 4.64 -23.60
C ILE A 453 -21.63 5.20 -24.71
N GLU A 454 -22.22 5.84 -25.72
CA GLU A 454 -21.51 6.46 -26.85
C GLU A 454 -20.56 7.57 -26.39
N ASN A 455 -21.04 8.48 -25.54
CA ASN A 455 -20.21 9.56 -24.98
C ASN A 455 -19.03 9.02 -24.15
N ARG A 456 -19.25 8.01 -23.30
CA ARG A 456 -18.18 7.39 -22.50
C ARG A 456 -17.13 6.71 -23.37
N LEU A 457 -17.55 6.09 -24.47
CA LEU A 457 -16.63 5.46 -25.40
C LEU A 457 -15.73 6.52 -26.08
N ALA A 458 -16.32 7.62 -26.54
CA ALA A 458 -15.59 8.72 -27.16
C ALA A 458 -14.55 9.33 -26.20
N GLN A 459 -14.91 9.53 -24.92
CA GLN A 459 -13.97 10.03 -23.90
C GLN A 459 -12.79 9.07 -23.69
N ARG A 460 -13.04 7.77 -23.55
CA ARG A 460 -11.97 6.76 -23.35
C ARG A 460 -11.00 6.69 -24.51
N GLN A 461 -11.49 6.79 -25.75
CA GLN A 461 -10.65 6.82 -26.94
C GLN A 461 -9.75 8.06 -26.99
N ALA A 462 -10.21 9.18 -26.44
CA ALA A 462 -9.39 10.38 -26.30
C ALA A 462 -8.31 10.26 -25.20
N ASP A 463 -8.63 9.58 -24.09
CA ASP A 463 -7.75 9.52 -22.91
C ASP A 463 -6.57 8.54 -23.06
N GLN A 464 -6.63 7.56 -23.98
CA GLN A 464 -5.59 6.53 -24.28
C GLN A 464 -5.01 5.76 -23.07
N LYS A 465 -5.62 5.87 -21.88
CA LYS A 465 -5.14 5.27 -20.62
C LYS A 465 -5.97 4.08 -20.13
N ASP A 466 -7.11 3.80 -20.76
CA ASP A 466 -7.98 2.68 -20.39
C ASP A 466 -7.49 1.40 -21.12
N PRO A 467 -7.23 0.28 -20.42
CA PRO A 467 -6.82 -0.96 -21.06
C PRO A 467 -7.93 -1.68 -21.85
N SER A 468 -9.16 -1.15 -21.87
CA SER A 468 -10.29 -1.72 -22.62
C SER A 468 -10.25 -1.41 -24.12
N ASP A 469 -10.26 -2.44 -24.97
CA ASP A 469 -10.22 -2.33 -26.45
C ASP A 469 -11.62 -2.21 -27.11
N ALA A 470 -12.63 -1.72 -26.39
CA ALA A 470 -14.00 -1.70 -26.90
C ALA A 470 -14.22 -0.67 -28.03
N THR A 471 -15.01 -1.03 -29.03
CA THR A 471 -15.53 -0.13 -30.09
C THR A 471 -17.06 -0.19 -30.17
N LEU A 472 -17.70 0.72 -30.91
CA LEU A 472 -19.16 0.67 -31.12
C LEU A 472 -19.61 -0.66 -31.77
N ALA A 473 -18.81 -1.19 -32.70
CA ALA A 473 -19.08 -2.49 -33.32
C ALA A 473 -19.01 -3.64 -32.31
N VAL A 474 -18.03 -3.61 -31.39
CA VAL A 474 -17.92 -4.57 -30.28
C VAL A 474 -19.14 -4.48 -29.36
N ILE A 475 -19.61 -3.28 -29.02
CA ILE A 475 -20.79 -3.10 -28.16
C ILE A 475 -22.06 -3.64 -28.84
N ALA A 476 -22.26 -3.36 -30.13
CA ALA A 476 -23.38 -3.89 -30.89
C ALA A 476 -23.36 -5.43 -30.94
N ALA A 477 -22.19 -6.03 -31.18
CA ALA A 477 -22.02 -7.49 -31.14
C ALA A 477 -22.26 -8.06 -29.74
N GLN A 478 -21.86 -7.36 -28.69
CA GLN A 478 -22.13 -7.73 -27.30
C GLN A 478 -23.62 -7.70 -26.97
N GLN A 479 -24.35 -6.68 -27.42
CA GLN A 479 -25.81 -6.60 -27.23
C GLN A 479 -26.52 -7.76 -27.95
N ALA A 480 -26.14 -8.04 -29.21
CA ALA A 480 -26.74 -9.10 -30.00
C ALA A 480 -26.52 -10.50 -29.40
N ASN A 481 -25.40 -10.70 -28.70
CA ASN A 481 -25.02 -11.97 -28.09
C ASN A 481 -25.34 -12.07 -26.59
N ARG A 482 -25.99 -11.06 -26.00
CA ARG A 482 -26.33 -11.03 -24.57
C ARG A 482 -27.48 -12.00 -24.27
N GLU A 483 -27.24 -12.91 -23.34
CA GLU A 483 -28.28 -13.78 -22.81
C GLU A 483 -28.94 -13.12 -21.59
N ALA A 484 -30.27 -13.06 -21.58
CA ALA A 484 -31.04 -12.49 -20.49
C ALA A 484 -30.76 -13.20 -19.15
N LEU A 485 -30.93 -12.48 -18.06
CA LEU A 485 -30.89 -13.08 -16.72
C LEU A 485 -32.09 -14.02 -16.56
N THR A 486 -31.86 -15.21 -16.01
CA THR A 486 -32.94 -16.15 -15.68
C THR A 486 -33.74 -15.65 -14.47
N PRO A 487 -34.96 -16.19 -14.23
CA PRO A 487 -35.73 -15.86 -13.03
C PRO A 487 -34.94 -16.06 -11.71
N GLU A 488 -34.10 -17.09 -11.64
CA GLU A 488 -33.26 -17.38 -10.49
C GLU A 488 -32.13 -16.35 -10.34
N GLU A 489 -31.48 -15.96 -11.46
CA GLU A 489 -30.45 -14.93 -11.46
C GLU A 489 -31.00 -13.56 -11.06
N ILE A 490 -32.26 -13.26 -11.40
CA ILE A 490 -32.92 -12.01 -11.00
C ILE A 490 -32.99 -11.89 -9.48
N LEU A 491 -33.17 -13.00 -8.74
CA LEU A 491 -33.25 -12.99 -7.26
C LEU A 491 -31.94 -12.56 -6.58
N CYS A 492 -30.79 -12.86 -7.20
CA CYS A 492 -29.48 -12.43 -6.72
C CYS A 492 -28.93 -11.20 -7.48
N SER A 493 -29.70 -10.66 -8.42
CA SER A 493 -29.32 -9.46 -9.17
C SER A 493 -29.66 -8.16 -8.45
N LYS A 494 -28.88 -7.13 -8.74
CA LYS A 494 -29.11 -5.75 -8.33
C LYS A 494 -29.02 -4.86 -9.58
N PRO A 495 -30.13 -4.26 -10.04
CA PRO A 495 -30.09 -3.34 -11.15
C PRO A 495 -29.36 -2.06 -10.74
N VAL A 496 -28.42 -1.60 -11.56
CA VAL A 496 -27.66 -0.37 -11.35
C VAL A 496 -27.78 0.51 -12.59
N GLN A 497 -28.43 1.66 -12.45
CA GLN A 497 -28.44 2.69 -13.49
C GLN A 497 -27.17 3.52 -13.34
N THR A 498 -26.16 3.23 -14.16
CA THR A 498 -24.81 3.79 -13.96
C THR A 498 -24.70 5.28 -14.28
N ASN A 499 -25.74 5.87 -14.88
CA ASN A 499 -25.89 7.32 -15.07
C ASN A 499 -26.55 8.01 -13.87
N GLU A 500 -27.01 7.26 -12.87
CA GLU A 500 -27.71 7.75 -11.68
C GLU A 500 -27.00 7.27 -10.41
N SER A 501 -26.22 8.16 -9.78
CA SER A 501 -25.40 7.85 -8.60
C SER A 501 -26.20 7.21 -7.46
N GLY A 502 -27.44 7.64 -7.25
CA GLY A 502 -28.31 7.14 -6.17
C GLY A 502 -28.60 5.64 -6.25
N THR A 503 -28.57 5.02 -7.44
CA THR A 503 -28.83 3.57 -7.56
C THR A 503 -27.68 2.75 -6.98
N LEU A 504 -26.44 3.18 -7.20
CA LEU A 504 -25.25 2.50 -6.71
C LEU A 504 -25.09 2.65 -5.19
N ASP A 505 -25.33 3.85 -4.65
CA ASP A 505 -25.29 4.07 -3.20
C ASP A 505 -26.34 3.23 -2.46
N ASN A 506 -27.53 3.05 -3.05
CA ASN A 506 -28.55 2.14 -2.51
C ASN A 506 -28.08 0.68 -2.49
N VAL A 507 -27.40 0.20 -3.53
CA VAL A 507 -26.85 -1.16 -3.56
C VAL A 507 -25.79 -1.35 -2.47
N VAL A 508 -24.87 -0.40 -2.33
CA VAL A 508 -23.84 -0.43 -1.27
C VAL A 508 -24.48 -0.46 0.12
N ALA A 509 -25.50 0.37 0.36
CA ALA A 509 -26.22 0.40 1.64
C ALA A 509 -26.94 -0.93 1.93
N GLN A 510 -27.59 -1.53 0.94
CA GLN A 510 -28.25 -2.83 1.08
C GLN A 510 -27.25 -3.95 1.41
N ILE A 511 -26.07 -3.93 0.79
CA ILE A 511 -25.03 -4.93 1.07
C ILE A 511 -24.54 -4.79 2.52
N ARG A 512 -24.23 -3.57 2.97
CA ARG A 512 -23.82 -3.32 4.37
C ARG A 512 -24.87 -3.76 5.39
N GLN A 513 -26.16 -3.54 5.09
CA GLN A 513 -27.24 -3.95 5.98
C GLN A 513 -27.32 -5.46 6.15
N ARG A 514 -26.99 -6.23 5.11
CA ARG A 514 -27.03 -7.70 5.13
C ARG A 514 -25.72 -8.33 5.60
N LEU A 515 -24.61 -7.62 5.45
CA LEU A 515 -23.27 -8.04 5.83
C LEU A 515 -22.64 -6.96 6.74
N PRO A 516 -23.05 -6.88 8.02
CA PRO A 516 -22.61 -5.83 8.93
C PRO A 516 -21.11 -5.89 9.29
N GLY A 517 -20.42 -6.97 8.92
CA GLY A 517 -18.98 -7.15 9.14
C GLY A 517 -18.06 -6.57 8.06
N LEU A 518 -18.59 -5.82 7.09
CA LEU A 518 -17.83 -5.20 5.95
C LEU A 518 -17.24 -3.81 6.23
#